data_AF-A0A1I7KE40-F1
#
_entry.id   AF-A0A1I7KE40-F1
#
_cell.length_a   1.000
_cell.length_b   1.000
_cell.length_c   1.000
_cell.angle_alpha   90.00
_cell.angle_beta   90.00
_cell.angle_gamma   90.00
#
_symmetry.space_group_name_H-M   'P 1'
#
loop_
_entity.id
_entity.type
_entity.pdbx_description
1 polymer ?
#
loop_
_entity_poly.entity_id
_entity_poly.type
_entity_poly.pdbx_seq_one_letter_code
_entity_poly.pdbx_strand_id
1 'polypeptide(L)'
;MNMNRNANTTAVRPVPLTVPSKPATGSGRSIGMILVDAGRLSPLDAERIAHFQKDRGARFGDSGKALGLLTDDDVRFALSVQFDYPYLARESNLSRELVAAHHPNSQPVEQLRALRSQLMLRWFDTGADRRGLAIVSAGSKEGRSYIAANLAIVFSQLGLRTLLIDADMRAPRQHLLFNLGKGAGLSDMLAGRAGPEAVVSVAALQDLSVLPAGVIPPNPQELLGRQEFSRLLQSLGQDFDIIIIDTPPASECADAHTVAVRAGAALVVARQNESSVPQMTRFTHSLREFGVALVGSVLNDA
;
A
#
# COMPACT_ATOMS: atom_id res chain seq x y z
N MET A 1 -24.68 -51.49 18.71
CA MET A 1 -25.53 -50.30 18.54
C MET A 1 -24.58 -49.11 18.35
N ASN A 2 -24.13 -48.90 17.10
CA ASN A 2 -23.13 -47.87 16.74
C ASN A 2 -23.87 -46.60 16.30
N MET A 3 -23.72 -45.50 17.04
CA MET A 3 -24.16 -44.17 16.60
C MET A 3 -22.93 -43.39 16.12
N ASN A 4 -22.80 -43.32 14.79
CA ASN A 4 -21.85 -42.48 14.10
C ASN A 4 -22.45 -41.07 13.98
N ARG A 5 -21.89 -40.07 14.69
CA ARG A 5 -22.27 -38.66 14.52
C ARG A 5 -21.43 -38.07 13.39
N ASN A 6 -22.06 -37.88 12.23
CA ASN A 6 -21.50 -37.10 11.14
C ASN A 6 -21.42 -35.62 11.56
N ALA A 7 -20.20 -35.13 11.76
CA ALA A 7 -19.91 -33.70 11.83
C ALA A 7 -19.97 -33.14 10.40
N ASN A 8 -20.98 -32.34 10.11
CA ASN A 8 -21.13 -31.64 8.84
C ASN A 8 -20.31 -30.34 8.91
N THR A 9 -19.01 -30.43 8.62
CA THR A 9 -18.12 -29.28 8.53
C THR A 9 -18.24 -28.70 7.12
N THR A 10 -19.07 -27.68 6.96
CA THR A 10 -19.20 -26.93 5.70
C THR A 10 -17.89 -26.19 5.44
N ALA A 11 -17.01 -26.80 4.64
CA ALA A 11 -15.80 -26.15 4.14
C ALA A 11 -16.22 -24.97 3.25
N VAL A 12 -16.04 -23.75 3.75
CA VAL A 12 -16.17 -22.53 2.96
C VAL A 12 -15.09 -22.56 1.89
N ARG A 13 -15.49 -22.72 0.62
CA ARG A 13 -14.58 -22.66 -0.53
C ARG A 13 -14.15 -21.20 -0.74
N PRO A 14 -12.85 -20.90 -0.96
CA PRO A 14 -12.40 -19.55 -1.28
C PRO A 14 -12.97 -19.14 -2.64
N VAL A 15 -13.65 -18.00 -2.68
CA VAL A 15 -14.13 -17.35 -3.92
C VAL A 15 -13.01 -16.42 -4.39
N PRO A 16 -12.44 -16.62 -5.59
CA PRO A 16 -11.40 -15.75 -6.13
C PRO A 16 -11.87 -14.29 -6.21
N LEU A 17 -11.05 -13.36 -5.74
CA LEU A 17 -11.29 -11.93 -5.89
C LEU A 17 -11.20 -11.52 -7.37
N THR A 18 -12.32 -11.12 -7.97
CA THR A 18 -12.31 -10.49 -9.30
C THR A 18 -11.78 -9.06 -9.18
N VAL A 19 -10.49 -8.87 -9.44
CA VAL A 19 -9.86 -7.55 -9.55
C VAL A 19 -10.21 -6.96 -10.93
N PRO A 20 -10.66 -5.69 -11.03
CA PRO A 20 -10.99 -5.08 -12.31
C PRO A 20 -9.79 -4.99 -13.26
N SER A 21 -10.04 -5.23 -14.55
CA SER A 21 -9.04 -5.31 -15.61
C SER A 21 -8.39 -3.96 -15.97
N LYS A 22 -7.09 -3.99 -16.27
CA LYS A 22 -6.21 -2.88 -16.66
C LYS A 22 -6.78 -2.01 -17.82
N PRO A 23 -6.69 -0.67 -17.77
CA PRO A 23 -6.87 0.18 -18.96
C PRO A 23 -5.72 -0.02 -19.97
N ALA A 24 -5.99 0.16 -21.27
CA ALA A 24 -5.01 -0.07 -22.33
C ALA A 24 -3.72 0.77 -22.17
N THR A 25 -2.56 0.15 -22.39
CA THR A 25 -1.21 0.73 -22.24
C THR A 25 -0.90 1.79 -23.32
N GLY A 26 -0.31 2.92 -22.91
CA GLY A 26 0.00 4.08 -23.76
C GLY A 26 1.38 4.08 -24.44
N SER A 27 2.12 2.97 -24.39
CA SER A 27 3.50 2.88 -24.91
C SER A 27 3.57 3.28 -26.39
N GLY A 28 4.25 4.40 -26.67
CA GLY A 28 4.41 4.96 -28.02
C GLY A 28 3.52 6.16 -28.39
N ARG A 29 2.61 6.60 -27.51
CA ARG A 29 1.78 7.80 -27.76
C ARG A 29 2.55 9.08 -27.47
N SER A 30 2.30 10.13 -28.27
CA SER A 30 2.89 11.45 -28.04
C SER A 30 2.17 12.17 -26.88
N ILE A 31 2.92 12.95 -26.10
CA ILE A 31 2.40 13.74 -24.96
C ILE A 31 1.19 14.59 -25.37
N GLY A 32 1.24 15.23 -26.53
CA GLY A 32 0.13 16.05 -27.04
C GLY A 32 -1.14 15.23 -27.30
N MET A 33 -1.01 14.03 -27.87
CA MET A 33 -2.15 13.15 -28.13
C MET A 33 -2.79 12.66 -26.84
N ILE A 34 -1.96 12.28 -25.85
CA ILE A 34 -2.43 11.86 -24.52
C ILE A 34 -3.24 12.97 -23.85
N LEU A 35 -2.77 14.21 -23.93
CA LEU A 35 -3.44 15.36 -23.32
C LEU A 35 -4.76 15.72 -24.02
N VAL A 36 -4.81 15.59 -25.34
CA VAL A 36 -6.02 15.80 -26.14
C VAL A 36 -7.05 14.73 -25.85
N ASP A 37 -6.66 13.45 -25.86
CA ASP A 37 -7.55 12.32 -25.57
C ASP A 37 -8.17 12.42 -24.16
N ALA A 38 -7.40 12.95 -23.20
CA ALA A 38 -7.85 13.16 -21.82
C ALA A 38 -8.68 14.46 -21.63
N GLY A 39 -8.87 15.27 -22.68
CA GLY A 39 -9.58 16.55 -22.61
C GLY A 39 -8.85 17.64 -21.81
N ARG A 40 -7.55 17.45 -21.52
CA ARG A 40 -6.71 18.41 -20.78
C ARG A 40 -6.06 19.47 -21.67
N LEU A 41 -6.06 19.25 -22.99
CA LEU A 41 -5.51 20.17 -23.98
C LEU A 41 -6.39 20.18 -25.23
N SER A 42 -6.67 21.35 -25.79
CA SER A 42 -7.41 21.43 -27.06
C SER A 42 -6.53 20.97 -28.23
N PRO A 43 -7.08 20.38 -29.30
CA PRO A 43 -6.30 20.02 -30.50
C PRO A 43 -5.55 21.22 -31.10
N LEU A 44 -6.19 22.39 -31.11
CA LEU A 44 -5.60 23.63 -31.62
C LEU A 44 -4.43 24.11 -30.76
N ASP A 45 -4.53 24.01 -29.43
CA ASP A 45 -3.41 24.34 -28.55
C ASP A 45 -2.28 23.31 -28.63
N ALA A 46 -2.59 22.03 -28.86
CA ALA A 46 -1.58 21.01 -29.14
C ALA A 46 -0.76 21.33 -30.40
N GLU A 47 -1.41 21.80 -31.48
CA GLU A 47 -0.73 22.26 -32.70
C GLU A 47 0.15 23.48 -32.45
N ARG A 48 -0.33 24.46 -31.67
CA ARG A 48 0.46 25.65 -31.29
C ARG A 48 1.72 25.27 -30.51
N ILE A 49 1.60 24.33 -29.57
CA ILE A 49 2.75 23.81 -28.82
C ILE A 49 3.72 23.09 -29.77
N ALA A 50 3.23 22.26 -30.68
CA ALA A 50 4.06 21.53 -31.63
C ALA A 50 4.82 22.46 -32.60
N HIS A 51 4.20 23.56 -33.04
CA HIS A 51 4.87 24.58 -33.86
C HIS A 51 5.99 25.27 -33.08
N PHE A 52 5.69 25.75 -31.87
CA PHE A 52 6.67 26.38 -30.99
C PHE A 52 7.82 25.42 -30.59
N GLN A 53 7.53 24.12 -30.48
CA GLN A 53 8.51 23.08 -30.25
C GLN A 53 9.53 22.98 -31.40
N LYS A 54 9.06 23.02 -32.65
CA LYS A 54 9.91 22.96 -33.85
C LYS A 54 10.83 24.18 -33.97
N ASP A 55 10.33 25.36 -33.63
CA ASP A 55 11.09 26.61 -33.75
C ASP A 55 12.22 26.73 -32.72
N ARG A 56 12.05 26.15 -31.52
CA ARG A 56 13.01 26.30 -30.41
C ARG A 56 13.77 25.03 -30.04
N GLY A 57 13.45 23.89 -30.64
CA GLY A 57 14.07 22.59 -30.32
C GLY A 57 13.83 22.13 -28.87
N ALA A 58 12.78 22.62 -28.21
CA ALA A 58 12.45 22.30 -26.83
C ALA A 58 11.59 21.02 -26.72
N ARG A 59 11.35 20.52 -25.50
CA ARG A 59 10.42 19.41 -25.25
C ARG A 59 8.98 19.93 -25.25
N PHE A 60 8.03 19.12 -25.74
CA PHE A 60 6.61 19.49 -25.84
C PHE A 60 6.03 20.06 -24.54
N GLY A 61 6.30 19.42 -23.40
CA GLY A 61 5.83 19.89 -22.09
C GLY A 61 6.40 21.26 -21.71
N ASP A 62 7.69 21.50 -21.95
CA ASP A 62 8.33 22.79 -21.65
C ASP A 62 7.82 23.90 -22.58
N SER A 63 7.60 23.58 -23.86
CA SER A 63 6.96 24.46 -24.83
C SER A 63 5.55 24.85 -24.40
N GLY A 64 4.73 23.89 -23.95
CA GLY A 64 3.37 24.16 -23.47
C GLY A 64 3.33 25.00 -22.21
N LYS A 65 4.26 24.77 -21.27
CA LYS A 65 4.40 25.62 -20.08
C LYS A 65 4.83 27.04 -20.42
N ALA A 66 5.80 27.19 -21.33
CA ALA A 66 6.28 28.50 -21.76
C ALA A 66 5.18 29.32 -22.48
N LEU A 67 4.25 28.65 -23.15
CA LEU A 67 3.08 29.28 -23.79
C LEU A 67 1.92 29.52 -22.81
N GLY A 68 2.02 29.07 -21.56
CA GLY A 68 0.93 29.13 -20.58
C GLY A 68 -0.25 28.22 -20.89
N LEU A 69 -0.06 27.23 -21.78
CA LEU A 69 -1.09 26.30 -22.25
C LEU A 69 -1.10 24.98 -21.47
N LEU A 70 -0.01 24.67 -20.75
CA LEU A 70 0.10 23.51 -19.88
C LEU A 70 0.54 23.93 -18.49
N THR A 71 0.04 23.21 -17.49
CA THR A 71 0.56 23.24 -16.13
C THR A 71 1.58 22.12 -15.91
N ASP A 72 2.36 22.17 -14.82
CA ASP A 72 3.20 21.03 -14.42
C ASP A 72 2.38 19.76 -14.15
N ASP A 73 1.09 19.90 -13.81
CA ASP A 73 0.18 18.78 -13.57
C ASP A 73 -0.16 18.05 -14.87
N ASP A 74 -0.43 18.79 -15.94
CA ASP A 74 -0.74 18.24 -17.26
C ASP A 74 0.47 17.50 -17.83
N VAL A 75 1.66 18.09 -17.72
CA VAL A 75 2.89 17.43 -18.16
C VAL A 75 3.11 16.13 -17.38
N ARG A 76 2.88 16.12 -16.07
CA ARG A 76 3.01 14.91 -15.24
C ARG A 76 1.98 13.85 -15.57
N PHE A 77 0.73 14.21 -15.82
CA PHE A 77 -0.31 13.29 -16.29
C PHE A 77 0.06 12.65 -17.63
N ALA A 78 0.53 13.45 -18.58
CA ALA A 78 0.87 12.94 -19.89
C ALA A 78 2.04 11.95 -19.85
N LEU A 79 3.06 12.30 -19.06
CA LEU A 79 4.20 11.42 -18.82
C LEU A 79 3.78 10.14 -18.08
N SER A 80 2.82 10.20 -17.16
CA SER A 80 2.35 9.03 -16.42
C SER A 80 1.68 7.99 -17.33
N VAL A 81 0.85 8.45 -18.26
CA VAL A 81 0.23 7.60 -19.29
C VAL A 81 1.28 7.09 -20.29
N GLN A 82 2.24 7.95 -20.66
CA GLN A 82 3.28 7.60 -21.64
C GLN A 82 4.24 6.52 -21.12
N PHE A 83 4.58 6.58 -19.83
CA PHE A 83 5.58 5.71 -19.19
C PHE A 83 4.95 4.70 -18.22
N ASP A 84 3.62 4.55 -18.21
CA ASP A 84 2.86 3.60 -17.37
C ASP A 84 3.24 3.68 -15.87
N TYR A 85 3.39 4.90 -15.33
CA TYR A 85 3.63 5.10 -13.89
C TYR A 85 2.42 5.77 -13.23
N PRO A 86 2.15 5.50 -11.94
CA PRO A 86 0.97 6.03 -11.26
C PRO A 86 1.05 7.53 -11.05
N TYR A 87 -0.06 8.21 -11.34
CA TYR A 87 -0.22 9.65 -11.22
C TYR A 87 -1.49 9.94 -10.44
N LEU A 88 -1.32 10.66 -9.34
CA LEU A 88 -2.42 11.17 -8.55
C LEU A 88 -2.76 12.57 -9.06
N ALA A 89 -4.00 12.79 -9.48
CA ALA A 89 -4.46 14.12 -9.85
C ALA A 89 -4.40 15.07 -8.64
N ARG A 90 -4.09 16.36 -8.87
CA ARG A 90 -3.98 17.39 -7.82
C ARG A 90 -5.21 17.51 -6.91
N GLU A 91 -6.38 17.10 -7.37
CA GLU A 91 -7.65 17.13 -6.63
C GLU A 91 -8.00 15.80 -5.94
N SER A 92 -6.99 15.00 -5.58
CA SER A 92 -7.26 13.78 -4.80
C SER A 92 -7.79 14.14 -3.41
N ASN A 93 -8.78 13.38 -2.94
CA ASN A 93 -9.27 13.39 -1.58
C ASN A 93 -8.40 12.58 -0.58
N LEU A 94 -7.24 12.07 -1.02
CA LEU A 94 -6.33 11.30 -0.16
C LEU A 94 -5.52 12.22 0.76
N SER A 95 -5.12 11.70 1.92
CA SER A 95 -4.31 12.46 2.89
C SER A 95 -2.99 12.95 2.28
N ARG A 96 -2.56 14.15 2.68
CA ARG A 96 -1.24 14.71 2.33
C ARG A 96 -0.07 13.92 2.92
N GLU A 97 -0.33 13.08 3.93
CA GLU A 97 0.65 12.14 4.47
C GLU A 97 1.07 11.07 3.44
N LEU A 98 0.30 10.86 2.36
CA LEU A 98 0.66 9.95 1.27
C LEU A 98 1.64 10.62 0.29
N VAL A 99 2.84 10.95 0.76
CA VAL A 99 3.89 11.64 -0.01
C VAL A 99 4.27 10.88 -1.28
N ALA A 100 4.22 9.55 -1.28
CA ALA A 100 4.49 8.71 -2.46
C ALA A 100 3.46 8.92 -3.58
N ALA A 101 2.24 9.31 -3.23
CA ALA A 101 1.18 9.64 -4.18
C ALA A 101 1.24 11.12 -4.62
N HIS A 102 1.40 12.05 -3.68
CA HIS A 102 1.34 13.50 -3.96
C HIS A 102 2.65 14.10 -4.49
N HIS A 103 3.78 13.56 -4.05
CA HIS A 103 5.11 14.11 -4.32
C HIS A 103 6.08 13.00 -4.78
N PRO A 104 5.76 12.26 -5.87
CA PRO A 104 6.50 11.08 -6.28
C PRO A 104 7.98 11.34 -6.62
N ASN A 105 8.36 12.58 -6.92
CA ASN A 105 9.74 12.95 -7.26
C ASN A 105 10.50 13.58 -6.10
N SER A 106 9.96 13.52 -4.88
CA SER A 106 10.59 14.11 -3.70
C SER A 106 11.65 13.18 -3.11
N GLN A 107 12.62 13.77 -2.41
CA GLN A 107 13.70 13.02 -1.75
C GLN A 107 13.19 11.95 -0.77
N PRO A 108 12.16 12.18 0.06
CA PRO A 108 11.59 11.13 0.91
C PRO A 108 11.07 9.92 0.12
N VAL A 109 10.49 10.15 -1.07
CA VAL A 109 9.98 9.07 -1.93
C VAL A 109 11.12 8.28 -2.55
N GLU A 110 12.25 8.91 -2.90
CA GLU A 110 13.45 8.18 -3.31
C GLU A 110 13.98 7.26 -2.20
N GLN A 111 13.92 7.69 -0.93
CA GLN A 111 14.27 6.82 0.20
C GLN A 111 13.30 5.65 0.35
N LEU A 112 12.00 5.87 0.15
CA LEU A 112 11.00 4.79 0.14
C LEU A 112 11.22 3.81 -1.02
N ARG A 113 11.63 4.28 -2.20
CA ARG A 113 12.00 3.41 -3.34
C ARG A 113 13.26 2.61 -3.05
N ALA A 114 14.27 3.21 -2.42
CA ALA A 114 15.46 2.50 -1.99
C ALA A 114 15.13 1.42 -0.96
N LEU A 115 14.30 1.74 0.04
CA LEU A 115 13.80 0.77 1.01
C LEU A 115 13.04 -0.37 0.34
N ARG A 116 12.09 -0.06 -0.56
CA ARG A 116 11.34 -1.04 -1.36
C ARG A 116 12.29 -2.00 -2.10
N SER A 117 13.30 -1.48 -2.81
CA SER A 117 14.27 -2.31 -3.52
C SER A 117 15.06 -3.23 -2.58
N GLN A 118 15.45 -2.74 -1.40
CA GLN A 118 16.12 -3.57 -0.39
C GLN A 118 15.21 -4.68 0.14
N LEU A 119 13.92 -4.38 0.36
CA LEU A 119 12.93 -5.36 0.82
C LEU A 119 12.64 -6.43 -0.24
N MET A 120 12.60 -6.04 -1.53
CA MET A 120 12.45 -6.98 -2.64
C MET A 120 13.56 -8.03 -2.58
N LEU A 121 14.82 -7.57 -2.57
CA LEU A 121 15.99 -8.46 -2.55
C LEU A 121 16.08 -9.33 -1.29
N ARG A 122 15.72 -8.79 -0.12
CA ARG A 122 15.91 -9.45 1.17
C ARG A 122 14.78 -10.40 1.57
N TRP A 123 13.58 -10.20 1.06
CA TRP A 123 12.41 -10.92 1.55
C TRP A 123 11.55 -11.50 0.43
N PHE A 124 11.09 -10.66 -0.48
CA PHE A 124 10.07 -11.03 -1.46
C PHE A 124 10.62 -11.83 -2.65
N ASP A 125 11.85 -11.59 -3.11
CA ASP A 125 12.49 -12.30 -4.24
C ASP A 125 13.25 -13.56 -3.81
N THR A 126 13.12 -13.98 -2.54
CA THR A 126 13.92 -15.09 -1.97
C THR A 126 13.44 -16.50 -2.38
N GLY A 127 12.48 -16.61 -3.30
CA GLY A 127 11.97 -17.88 -3.82
C GLY A 127 11.05 -18.67 -2.86
N ALA A 128 10.94 -18.25 -1.61
CA ALA A 128 9.91 -18.74 -0.69
C ALA A 128 8.56 -18.05 -0.96
N ASP A 129 7.44 -18.72 -0.68
CA ASP A 129 6.08 -18.17 -0.82
C ASP A 129 5.77 -17.12 0.27
N ARG A 130 6.59 -16.07 0.30
CA ARG A 130 6.58 -14.98 1.28
C ARG A 130 5.94 -13.77 0.64
N ARG A 131 4.76 -13.40 1.14
CA ARG A 131 3.98 -12.24 0.66
C ARG A 131 3.73 -11.21 1.76
N GLY A 132 3.78 -11.62 3.04
CA GLY A 132 3.51 -10.73 4.18
C GLY A 132 4.73 -10.04 4.75
N LEU A 133 4.60 -8.77 5.10
CA LEU A 133 5.57 -8.01 5.90
C LEU A 133 4.83 -7.12 6.90
N ALA A 134 5.00 -7.38 8.20
CA ALA A 134 4.44 -6.54 9.24
C ALA A 134 5.29 -5.27 9.46
N ILE A 135 4.64 -4.11 9.57
CA ILE A 135 5.27 -2.83 9.89
C ILE A 135 5.04 -2.57 11.36
N VAL A 136 6.09 -2.74 12.17
CA VAL A 136 6.00 -2.76 13.62
C VAL A 136 6.85 -1.69 14.24
N SER A 137 6.56 -1.32 15.48
CA SER A 137 7.46 -0.48 16.27
C SER A 137 7.16 -0.58 17.77
N ALA A 138 8.12 -0.14 18.58
CA ALA A 138 8.08 -0.33 20.03
C ALA A 138 7.10 0.61 20.73
N GLY A 139 7.05 1.88 20.33
CA GLY A 139 6.27 2.94 20.96
C GLY A 139 5.20 3.54 20.04
N SER A 140 4.32 4.37 20.60
CA SER A 140 3.24 5.04 19.85
C SER A 140 3.76 6.22 19.03
N LYS A 141 3.06 6.56 17.93
CA LYS A 141 3.39 7.71 17.06
C LYS A 141 4.79 7.68 16.44
N GLU A 142 5.32 6.48 16.17
CA GLU A 142 6.63 6.31 15.53
C GLU A 142 6.57 6.30 13.99
N GLY A 143 5.38 6.40 13.40
CA GLY A 143 5.20 6.51 11.95
C GLY A 143 4.86 5.20 11.22
N ARG A 144 4.48 4.12 11.92
CA ARG A 144 4.12 2.82 11.30
C ARG A 144 3.11 2.96 10.18
N SER A 145 1.94 3.57 10.43
CA SER A 145 0.89 3.73 9.43
C SER A 145 1.33 4.57 8.22
N TYR A 146 2.17 5.59 8.46
CA TYR A 146 2.74 6.43 7.39
C TYR A 146 3.71 5.63 6.52
N ILE A 147 4.63 4.88 7.13
CA ILE A 147 5.58 4.02 6.42
C ILE A 147 4.82 2.91 5.69
N ALA A 148 3.88 2.23 6.34
CA ALA A 148 3.09 1.16 5.74
C ALA A 148 2.33 1.64 4.49
N ALA A 149 1.63 2.78 4.60
CA ALA A 149 0.88 3.36 3.49
C ALA A 149 1.78 3.76 2.32
N ASN A 150 2.82 4.54 2.58
CA ASN A 150 3.71 5.01 1.52
C ASN A 150 4.55 3.88 0.90
N LEU A 151 4.91 2.86 1.69
CA LEU A 151 5.59 1.67 1.20
C LEU A 151 4.68 0.86 0.28
N ALA A 152 3.43 0.65 0.66
CA ALA A 152 2.44 -0.02 -0.17
C ALA A 152 2.23 0.72 -1.51
N ILE A 153 2.19 2.06 -1.47
CA ILE A 153 2.12 2.87 -2.69
C ILE A 153 3.33 2.58 -3.57
N VAL A 154 4.57 2.75 -3.08
CA VAL A 154 5.76 2.55 -3.94
C VAL A 154 5.88 1.12 -4.47
N PHE A 155 5.38 0.10 -3.77
CA PHE A 155 5.28 -1.26 -4.32
C PHE A 155 4.26 -1.34 -5.46
N SER A 156 3.08 -0.75 -5.31
CA SER A 156 2.07 -0.73 -6.38
C SER A 156 2.55 0.03 -7.62
N GLN A 157 3.40 1.06 -7.46
CA GLN A 157 4.01 1.77 -8.58
C GLN A 157 4.98 0.92 -9.42
N LEU A 158 5.37 -0.28 -8.96
CA LEU A 158 6.10 -1.27 -9.78
C LEU A 158 5.16 -2.15 -10.62
N GLY A 159 3.84 -1.96 -10.53
CA GLY A 159 2.85 -2.84 -11.14
C GLY A 159 2.63 -4.15 -10.36
N LEU A 160 3.12 -4.23 -9.11
CA LEU A 160 2.90 -5.39 -8.24
C LEU A 160 1.54 -5.26 -7.56
N ARG A 161 0.74 -6.32 -7.59
CA ARG A 161 -0.55 -6.38 -6.89
C ARG A 161 -0.28 -6.28 -5.40
N THR A 162 -0.53 -5.12 -4.83
CA THR A 162 -0.14 -4.77 -3.46
C THR A 162 -1.37 -4.61 -2.59
N LEU A 163 -1.40 -5.31 -1.47
CA LEU A 163 -2.41 -5.18 -0.43
C LEU A 163 -1.80 -4.52 0.81
N LEU A 164 -2.45 -3.47 1.29
CA LEU A 164 -2.20 -2.90 2.61
C LEU A 164 -3.31 -3.32 3.58
N ILE A 165 -2.94 -3.99 4.67
CA ILE A 165 -3.88 -4.40 5.71
C ILE A 165 -3.69 -3.50 6.94
N ASP A 166 -4.76 -2.88 7.42
CA ASP A 166 -4.78 -2.18 8.71
C ASP A 166 -5.13 -3.16 9.83
N ALA A 167 -4.11 -3.74 10.48
CA ALA A 167 -4.30 -4.63 11.62
C ALA A 167 -4.29 -3.89 12.97
N ASP A 168 -4.23 -2.55 12.97
CA ASP A 168 -4.51 -1.74 14.16
C ASP A 168 -6.01 -1.58 14.35
N MET A 169 -6.64 -2.60 14.92
CA MET A 169 -8.06 -2.58 15.28
C MET A 169 -8.36 -1.77 16.56
N ARG A 170 -7.40 -1.02 17.10
CA ARG A 170 -7.57 -0.18 18.30
C ARG A 170 -7.61 1.30 17.94
N ALA A 171 -6.70 1.73 17.08
CA ALA A 171 -6.60 3.09 16.57
C ALA A 171 -6.33 3.11 15.05
N PRO A 172 -7.24 2.55 14.23
CA PRO A 172 -7.01 2.39 12.80
C PRO A 172 -6.86 3.74 12.09
N ARG A 173 -5.96 3.81 11.12
CA ARG A 173 -5.65 5.05 10.38
C ARG A 173 -5.69 4.90 8.86
N GLN A 174 -5.59 3.70 8.32
CA GLN A 174 -5.45 3.55 6.86
C GLN A 174 -6.70 4.03 6.11
N HIS A 175 -7.89 3.78 6.66
CA HIS A 175 -9.13 4.31 6.10
C HIS A 175 -9.18 5.85 6.04
N LEU A 176 -8.51 6.55 6.97
CA LEU A 176 -8.39 8.01 6.96
C LEU A 176 -7.38 8.48 5.92
N LEU A 177 -6.23 7.79 5.81
CA LEU A 177 -5.18 8.13 4.86
C LEU A 177 -5.66 7.99 3.41
N PHE A 178 -6.39 6.91 3.12
CA PHE A 178 -6.89 6.58 1.79
C PHE A 178 -8.34 7.04 1.54
N ASN A 179 -8.96 7.75 2.50
CA ASN A 179 -10.34 8.24 2.43
C ASN A 179 -11.38 7.16 2.05
N LEU A 180 -11.34 6.00 2.71
CA LEU A 180 -12.12 4.81 2.36
C LEU A 180 -13.52 4.75 3.02
N GLY A 181 -13.96 5.83 3.68
CA GLY A 181 -15.19 5.83 4.46
C GLY A 181 -15.17 4.82 5.61
N LYS A 182 -16.34 4.58 6.22
CA LYS A 182 -16.54 3.51 7.20
C LYS A 182 -17.21 2.33 6.51
N GLY A 183 -16.65 1.15 6.66
CA GLY A 183 -17.16 -0.08 6.05
C GLY A 183 -16.64 -1.31 6.75
N ALA A 184 -17.00 -2.48 6.21
CA ALA A 184 -16.42 -3.74 6.65
C ALA A 184 -14.90 -3.76 6.42
N GLY A 185 -14.19 -4.51 7.26
CA GLY A 185 -12.74 -4.65 7.14
C GLY A 185 -12.22 -5.93 7.77
N LEU A 186 -10.95 -5.91 8.17
CA LEU A 186 -10.25 -7.06 8.75
C LEU A 186 -11.02 -7.68 9.91
N SER A 187 -11.52 -6.86 10.85
CA SER A 187 -12.25 -7.35 12.03
C SER A 187 -13.51 -8.12 11.65
N ASP A 188 -14.22 -7.66 10.62
CA ASP A 188 -15.46 -8.26 10.13
C ASP A 188 -15.18 -9.55 9.36
N MET A 189 -14.11 -9.58 8.57
CA MET A 189 -13.65 -10.81 7.90
C MET A 189 -13.23 -11.88 8.91
N LEU A 190 -12.44 -11.51 9.92
CA LEU A 190 -11.99 -12.44 10.96
C LEU A 190 -13.13 -12.95 11.85
N ALA A 191 -14.21 -12.18 11.96
CA ALA A 191 -15.43 -12.58 12.64
C ALA A 191 -16.42 -13.35 11.74
N GLY A 192 -16.10 -13.55 10.46
CA GLY A 192 -16.98 -14.23 9.49
C GLY A 192 -18.24 -13.43 9.11
N ARG A 193 -18.21 -12.10 9.30
CA ARG A 193 -19.33 -11.19 8.98
C ARG A 193 -19.18 -10.49 7.63
N ALA A 194 -17.99 -10.53 7.04
CA ALA A 194 -17.70 -9.97 5.73
C ALA A 194 -16.79 -10.92 4.94
N GLY A 195 -16.87 -10.84 3.62
CA GLY A 195 -16.06 -11.57 2.68
C GLY A 195 -15.01 -10.69 2.00
N PRO A 196 -14.52 -11.14 0.83
CA PRO A 196 -13.47 -10.45 0.08
C PRO A 196 -13.84 -9.03 -0.37
N GLU A 197 -15.12 -8.69 -0.43
CA GLU A 197 -15.64 -7.35 -0.74
C GLU A 197 -15.20 -6.27 0.25
N ALA A 198 -14.68 -6.65 1.43
CA ALA A 198 -14.07 -5.73 2.39
C ALA A 198 -12.71 -5.18 1.91
N VAL A 199 -12.09 -5.80 0.90
CA VAL A 199 -10.86 -5.30 0.27
C VAL A 199 -11.21 -4.23 -0.75
N VAL A 200 -10.71 -3.01 -0.53
CA VAL A 200 -11.06 -1.83 -1.36
C VAL A 200 -9.90 -1.48 -2.28
N SER A 201 -10.12 -1.52 -3.59
CA SER A 201 -9.16 -1.01 -4.58
C SER A 201 -9.12 0.51 -4.55
N VAL A 202 -7.93 1.10 -4.53
CA VAL A 202 -7.76 2.56 -4.50
C VAL A 202 -7.74 3.07 -5.95
N ALA A 203 -8.86 3.59 -6.43
CA ALA A 203 -9.02 3.96 -7.85
C ALA A 203 -7.92 4.91 -8.39
N ALA A 204 -7.39 5.80 -7.56
CA ALA A 204 -6.35 6.75 -7.94
C ALA A 204 -4.92 6.14 -7.94
N LEU A 205 -4.76 4.92 -7.42
CA LEU A 205 -3.47 4.23 -7.26
C LEU A 205 -3.60 2.80 -7.79
N GLN A 206 -3.18 2.62 -9.03
CA GLN A 206 -3.23 1.32 -9.69
C GLN A 206 -2.47 0.26 -8.89
N ASP A 207 -2.98 -0.97 -8.94
CA ASP A 207 -2.44 -2.17 -8.29
C ASP A 207 -2.37 -2.09 -6.75
N LEU A 208 -2.96 -1.04 -6.15
CA LEU A 208 -3.08 -0.91 -4.70
C LEU A 208 -4.50 -1.23 -4.24
N SER A 209 -4.59 -2.17 -3.31
CA SER A 209 -5.80 -2.42 -2.53
C SER A 209 -5.52 -2.22 -1.03
N VAL A 210 -6.55 -1.83 -0.29
CA VAL A 210 -6.49 -1.63 1.15
C VAL A 210 -7.58 -2.46 1.81
N LEU A 211 -7.20 -3.26 2.80
CA LEU A 211 -8.12 -3.87 3.75
C LEU A 211 -8.12 -3.03 5.02
N PRO A 212 -9.11 -2.14 5.23
CA PRO A 212 -9.20 -1.34 6.46
C PRO A 212 -9.45 -2.25 7.66
N ALA A 213 -9.28 -1.73 8.88
CA ALA A 213 -9.47 -2.51 10.10
C ALA A 213 -10.92 -2.97 10.30
N GLY A 214 -11.90 -2.25 9.75
CA GLY A 214 -13.33 -2.51 9.91
C GLY A 214 -13.89 -1.91 11.20
N VAL A 215 -14.99 -2.47 11.69
CA VAL A 215 -15.58 -2.04 12.97
C VAL A 215 -14.64 -2.41 14.12
N ILE A 216 -14.33 -1.47 15.01
CA ILE A 216 -13.47 -1.72 16.19
C ILE A 216 -14.12 -2.81 17.05
N PRO A 217 -13.50 -3.99 17.18
CA PRO A 217 -14.05 -5.08 17.96
C PRO A 217 -13.72 -4.88 19.47
N PRO A 218 -14.52 -5.45 20.38
CA PRO A 218 -14.19 -5.42 21.81
C PRO A 218 -12.98 -6.29 22.17
N ASN A 219 -12.58 -7.20 21.28
CA ASN A 219 -11.57 -8.24 21.49
C ASN A 219 -10.58 -8.38 20.31
N PRO A 220 -9.78 -7.34 19.98
CA PRO A 220 -8.86 -7.36 18.83
C PRO A 220 -7.83 -8.49 18.87
N GLN A 221 -7.24 -8.72 20.03
CA GLN A 221 -6.15 -9.68 20.21
C GLN A 221 -6.61 -11.12 19.95
N GLU A 222 -7.81 -11.46 20.41
CA GLU A 222 -8.43 -12.76 20.21
C GLU A 222 -8.77 -13.04 18.75
N LEU A 223 -9.10 -12.00 17.97
CA LEU A 223 -9.32 -12.13 16.53
C LEU A 223 -8.00 -12.34 15.77
N LEU A 224 -6.94 -11.62 16.13
CA LEU A 224 -5.61 -11.75 15.50
C LEU A 224 -4.91 -13.07 15.87
N GLY A 225 -5.13 -13.57 17.08
CA GLY A 225 -4.51 -14.81 17.57
C GLY A 225 -5.07 -16.08 16.94
N ARG A 226 -6.26 -16.01 16.34
CA ARG A 226 -6.96 -17.13 15.71
C ARG A 226 -6.27 -17.65 14.44
N GLN A 227 -6.54 -18.92 14.12
CA GLN A 227 -6.01 -19.55 12.90
C GLN A 227 -6.62 -18.94 11.63
N GLU A 228 -7.83 -18.37 11.75
CA GLU A 228 -8.54 -17.66 10.69
C GLU A 228 -7.68 -16.55 10.08
N PHE A 229 -6.89 -15.83 10.87
CA PHE A 229 -6.01 -14.78 10.35
C PHE A 229 -4.87 -15.35 9.50
N SER A 230 -4.24 -16.44 9.92
CA SER A 230 -3.25 -17.14 9.08
C SER A 230 -3.85 -17.65 7.77
N ARG A 231 -5.05 -18.23 7.82
CA ARG A 231 -5.74 -18.71 6.60
C ARG A 231 -6.08 -17.55 5.66
N LEU A 232 -6.50 -16.42 6.22
CA LEU A 232 -6.76 -15.21 5.45
C LEU A 232 -5.49 -14.71 4.74
N LEU A 233 -4.37 -14.56 5.45
CA LEU A 233 -3.10 -14.14 4.86
C LEU A 233 -2.62 -15.09 3.76
N GLN A 234 -2.77 -16.41 3.97
CA GLN A 234 -2.42 -17.41 2.95
C GLN A 234 -3.30 -17.30 1.70
N SER A 235 -4.61 -17.12 1.88
CA SER A 235 -5.55 -16.93 0.78
C SER A 235 -5.23 -15.66 -0.01
N LEU A 236 -4.99 -14.55 0.68
CA LEU A 236 -4.65 -13.27 0.05
C LEU A 236 -3.30 -13.34 -0.67
N GLY A 237 -2.37 -14.17 -0.21
CA GLY A 237 -1.08 -14.40 -0.89
C GLY A 237 -1.20 -15.02 -2.29
N GLN A 238 -2.35 -15.56 -2.66
CA GLN A 238 -2.62 -16.02 -4.03
C GLN A 238 -3.01 -14.87 -4.97
N ASP A 239 -3.65 -13.84 -4.43
CA ASP A 239 -4.21 -12.72 -5.18
C ASP A 239 -3.28 -11.50 -5.20
N PHE A 240 -2.33 -11.42 -4.26
CA PHE A 240 -1.41 -10.31 -4.09
C PHE A 240 0.04 -10.76 -4.07
N ASP A 241 0.88 -10.00 -4.79
CA ASP A 241 2.32 -10.23 -4.86
C ASP A 241 3.01 -9.68 -3.59
N ILE A 242 2.44 -8.61 -3.02
CA ILE A 242 2.95 -7.93 -1.82
C ILE A 242 1.80 -7.67 -0.84
N ILE A 243 1.99 -8.04 0.43
CA ILE A 243 1.07 -7.75 1.54
C ILE A 243 1.83 -7.01 2.64
N ILE A 244 1.53 -5.73 2.81
CA ILE A 244 2.04 -4.89 3.90
C ILE A 244 0.99 -4.85 5.01
N ILE A 245 1.40 -5.07 6.25
CA ILE A 245 0.47 -5.15 7.39
C ILE A 245 0.85 -4.08 8.41
N ASP A 246 0.03 -3.05 8.56
CA ASP A 246 0.17 -2.02 9.59
C ASP A 246 -0.27 -2.59 10.95
N THR A 247 0.43 -2.23 12.03
CA THR A 247 0.19 -2.79 13.37
C THR A 247 0.03 -1.70 14.43
N PRO A 248 -0.65 -2.00 15.56
CA PRO A 248 -0.62 -1.13 16.73
C PRO A 248 0.79 -1.03 17.34
N PRO A 249 1.03 -0.07 18.25
CA PRO A 249 2.29 0.02 18.98
C PRO A 249 2.47 -1.13 19.96
N ALA A 250 3.67 -1.74 19.99
CA ALA A 250 3.95 -2.86 20.89
C ALA A 250 3.94 -2.48 22.38
N SER A 251 4.10 -1.19 22.72
CA SER A 251 4.02 -0.69 24.10
C SER A 251 2.62 -0.72 24.69
N GLU A 252 1.57 -0.76 23.85
CA GLU A 252 0.18 -0.70 24.32
C GLU A 252 -0.49 -2.08 24.37
N CYS A 253 -0.07 -3.01 23.49
CA CYS A 253 -0.66 -4.35 23.41
C CYS A 253 0.27 -5.36 22.70
N ALA A 254 -0.07 -6.64 22.81
CA ALA A 254 0.68 -7.73 22.18
C ALA A 254 0.31 -7.99 20.70
N ASP A 255 -0.62 -7.21 20.15
CA ASP A 255 -1.17 -7.40 18.81
C ASP A 255 -0.07 -7.30 17.74
N ALA A 256 0.90 -6.39 17.90
CA ALA A 256 2.05 -6.25 16.99
C ALA A 256 2.89 -7.54 16.89
N HIS A 257 3.15 -8.21 18.02
CA HIS A 257 3.86 -9.49 18.03
C HIS A 257 3.03 -10.58 17.33
N THR A 258 1.74 -10.63 17.64
CA THR A 258 0.81 -11.62 17.04
C THR A 258 0.78 -11.48 15.52
N VAL A 259 0.64 -10.24 15.02
CA VAL A 259 0.64 -9.94 13.59
C VAL A 259 1.99 -10.29 12.94
N ALA A 260 3.11 -9.90 13.56
CA ALA A 260 4.44 -10.19 13.04
C ALA A 260 4.73 -11.70 12.93
N VAL A 261 4.32 -12.48 13.93
CA VAL A 261 4.43 -13.96 13.90
C VAL A 261 3.59 -14.55 12.79
N ARG A 262 2.36 -14.05 12.59
CA ARG A 262 1.44 -14.53 11.54
C ARG A 262 1.93 -14.15 10.14
N ALA A 263 2.58 -12.99 9.99
CA ALA A 263 3.23 -12.56 8.76
C ALA A 263 4.54 -13.31 8.48
N GLY A 264 5.22 -13.80 9.54
CA GLY A 264 6.52 -14.45 9.47
C GLY A 264 7.71 -13.49 9.34
N ALA A 265 7.47 -12.20 9.08
CA ALA A 265 8.48 -11.17 8.98
C ALA A 265 7.99 -9.81 9.47
N ALA A 266 8.96 -8.99 9.89
CA ALA A 266 8.70 -7.62 10.28
C ALA A 266 9.79 -6.64 9.80
N LEU A 267 9.34 -5.42 9.48
CA LEU A 267 10.14 -4.23 9.33
C LEU A 267 9.90 -3.32 10.53
N VAL A 268 10.98 -2.94 11.21
CA VAL A 268 10.89 -2.19 12.46
C VAL A 268 11.03 -0.70 12.17
N VAL A 269 10.04 0.08 12.55
CA VAL A 269 10.09 1.55 12.45
C VAL A 269 10.59 2.13 13.76
N ALA A 270 11.47 3.12 13.70
CA ALA A 270 11.88 3.95 14.82
C ALA A 270 11.73 5.41 14.40
N ARG A 271 11.38 6.29 15.33
CA ARG A 271 11.31 7.73 15.11
C ARG A 271 12.55 8.43 15.66
N GLN A 272 13.15 9.26 14.82
CA GLN A 272 14.33 10.02 15.16
C GLN A 272 14.07 10.90 16.39
N ASN A 273 15.00 10.90 17.35
CA ASN A 273 14.95 11.66 18.60
C ASN A 273 13.79 11.33 19.56
N GLU A 274 12.91 10.39 19.21
CA GLU A 274 11.72 10.03 20.00
C GLU A 274 11.77 8.56 20.47
N SER A 275 12.17 7.63 19.60
CA SER A 275 12.20 6.21 19.95
C SER A 275 13.30 5.86 20.96
N SER A 276 12.91 5.11 22.00
CA SER A 276 13.83 4.61 23.03
C SER A 276 14.62 3.40 22.52
N VAL A 277 15.95 3.54 22.43
CA VAL A 277 16.86 2.44 22.04
C VAL A 277 16.68 1.20 22.94
N PRO A 278 16.66 1.30 24.28
CA PRO A 278 16.44 0.12 25.14
C PRO A 278 15.10 -0.59 24.89
N GLN A 279 14.01 0.17 24.64
CA GLN A 279 12.71 -0.44 24.33
C GLN A 279 12.75 -1.14 22.97
N MET A 280 13.36 -0.52 21.96
CA MET A 280 13.51 -1.10 20.62
C MET A 280 14.36 -2.38 20.64
N THR A 281 15.44 -2.41 21.41
CA THR A 281 16.27 -3.60 21.57
C THR A 281 15.50 -4.75 22.21
N ARG A 282 14.71 -4.50 23.26
CA ARG A 282 13.87 -5.53 23.88
C ARG A 282 12.79 -6.04 22.92
N PHE A 283 12.14 -5.13 22.19
CA PHE A 283 11.10 -5.49 21.24
C PHE A 283 11.63 -6.34 20.08
N THR A 284 12.74 -5.93 19.46
CA THR A 284 13.40 -6.69 18.39
C THR A 284 13.93 -8.03 18.86
N HIS A 285 14.44 -8.13 20.09
CA HIS A 285 14.82 -9.41 20.69
C HIS A 285 13.63 -10.35 20.81
N SER A 286 12.52 -9.88 21.38
CA SER A 286 11.31 -10.68 21.56
C SER A 286 10.74 -11.19 20.23
N LEU A 287 10.72 -10.35 19.19
CA LEU A 287 10.30 -10.78 17.85
C LEU A 287 11.16 -11.94 17.30
N ARG A 288 12.48 -11.88 17.50
CA ARG A 288 13.39 -12.95 17.08
C ARG A 288 13.17 -14.24 17.89
N GLU A 289 12.92 -14.13 19.19
CA GLU A 289 12.60 -15.30 20.04
C GLU A 289 11.32 -16.01 19.57
N PHE A 290 10.35 -15.27 19.03
CA PHE A 290 9.15 -15.84 18.42
C PHE A 290 9.33 -16.30 16.97
N GLY A 291 10.56 -16.32 16.45
CA GLY A 291 10.87 -16.81 15.10
C GLY A 291 10.49 -15.85 13.97
N VAL A 292 10.23 -14.57 14.27
CA VAL A 292 9.96 -13.56 13.24
C VAL A 292 11.25 -13.18 12.53
N ALA A 293 11.23 -13.23 11.19
CA ALA A 293 12.34 -12.71 10.39
C ALA A 293 12.34 -11.17 10.42
N LEU A 294 13.31 -10.58 11.12
CA LEU A 294 13.53 -9.12 11.09
C LEU A 294 14.27 -8.75 9.80
N VAL A 295 13.52 -8.24 8.81
CA VAL A 295 14.04 -7.92 7.47
C VAL A 295 14.93 -6.67 7.49
N GLY A 296 14.65 -5.75 8.41
CA GLY A 296 15.43 -4.53 8.61
C GLY A 296 14.78 -3.57 9.60
N SER A 297 15.29 -2.33 9.60
CA SER A 297 14.71 -1.21 10.34
C SER A 297 14.70 0.07 9.51
N VAL A 298 13.77 0.97 9.82
CA VAL A 298 13.63 2.30 9.22
C VAL A 298 13.70 3.34 10.33
N LEU A 299 14.52 4.37 10.14
CA LEU A 299 14.51 5.57 10.97
C LEU A 299 13.66 6.63 10.26
N ASN A 300 12.54 6.99 10.84
CA ASN A 300 11.58 7.97 10.34
C ASN A 300 11.76 9.30 11.09
N ASP A 301 11.69 10.42 10.39
CA ASP A 301 11.75 11.77 10.94
C ASP A 301 10.41 12.52 10.89
N ALA A 302 9.43 11.98 10.15
CA ALA A 302 8.06 12.46 10.09
C ALA A 302 7.34 12.36 11.45
#